data_AF-A0A7E6FPI6-F1
#
_entry.id   AF-A0A7E6FPI6-F1
#
_cell.length_a   1.000
_cell.length_b   1.000
_cell.length_c   1.000
_cell.angle_alpha   90.00
_cell.angle_beta   90.00
_cell.angle_gamma   90.00
#
_symmetry.space_group_name_H-M   'P 1'
#
loop_
_entity.id
_entity.type
_entity.pdbx_description
1 polymer ?
#
loop_
_entity_poly.entity_id
_entity_poly.type
_entity_poly.pdbx_seq_one_letter_code
_entity_poly.pdbx_strand_id
1 'polypeptide(L)'
;MDRFVVKKQKLIATNEKLKALEEEHDEKEPQTEASLIWRKITAEKLDCDYLLLYSKSEADKLLRECEETLTYNSGRLAQVQVFGKWHDIPRKQVAHGNEGLHYTFSGNTVPARPWTPLLLKIKERITQVTGHSFNFVLINSCCHELDW
;
A
#
# COMPACT_ATOMS: atom_id res chain seq x y z
N MET A 1 -15.42 32.15 -3.43
CA MET A 1 -15.85 31.35 -4.61
C MET A 1 -14.86 31.73 -5.69
N ASP A 2 -13.74 31.03 -5.73
CA ASP A 2 -12.58 31.47 -6.53
C ASP A 2 -12.23 30.39 -7.54
N ARG A 3 -12.55 30.69 -8.79
CA ARG A 3 -12.21 29.90 -9.97
C ARG A 3 -10.74 30.14 -10.31
N PHE A 4 -9.89 29.14 -10.10
CA PHE A 4 -8.54 29.14 -10.67
C PHE A 4 -8.61 28.61 -12.11
N VAL A 5 -8.40 29.50 -13.09
CA VAL A 5 -8.25 29.18 -14.51
C VAL A 5 -6.75 29.10 -14.82
N VAL A 6 -6.23 27.89 -15.05
CA VAL A 6 -4.86 27.70 -15.52
C VAL A 6 -4.86 27.71 -17.06
N LYS A 7 -4.31 28.78 -17.66
CA LYS A 7 -4.07 28.86 -19.10
C LYS A 7 -2.83 28.01 -19.46
N LYS A 8 -3.00 26.96 -20.25
CA LYS A 8 -1.87 26.23 -20.87
C LYS A 8 -1.36 27.02 -22.08
N GLN A 9 -0.09 27.45 -22.00
CA GLN A 9 0.66 28.03 -23.12
C GLN A 9 0.88 26.94 -24.18
N LYS A 10 0.43 27.16 -25.43
CA LYS A 10 0.77 26.29 -26.57
C LYS A 10 2.20 26.59 -27.00
N LEU A 11 3.12 25.67 -26.76
CA LEU A 11 4.41 25.59 -27.46
C LEU A 11 4.20 24.72 -28.71
N ILE A 12 4.39 25.33 -29.88
CA ILE A 12 4.34 24.65 -31.18
C ILE A 12 5.73 24.06 -31.40
N ALA A 13 5.86 22.74 -31.26
CA ALA A 13 7.05 22.01 -31.68
C ALA A 13 6.85 21.51 -33.12
N THR A 14 7.84 21.75 -33.97
CA THR A 14 7.83 21.48 -35.41
C THR A 14 7.87 19.98 -35.73
N ASN A 15 7.16 19.60 -36.80
CA ASN A 15 6.73 18.25 -37.18
C ASN A 15 7.84 17.29 -37.68
N GLU A 16 9.12 17.63 -37.51
CA GLU A 16 10.26 16.83 -38.02
C GLU A 16 10.97 16.00 -36.95
N LYS A 17 10.74 16.27 -35.65
CA LYS A 17 11.27 15.46 -34.55
C LYS A 17 10.35 14.33 -34.09
N LEU A 18 9.11 14.28 -34.61
CA LEU A 18 8.12 13.26 -34.25
C LEU A 18 8.26 11.94 -35.03
N LYS A 19 9.08 11.90 -36.08
CA LYS A 19 9.26 10.71 -36.93
C LYS A 19 10.39 9.75 -36.52
N ALA A 20 11.16 10.07 -35.48
CA ALA A 20 12.37 9.33 -35.12
C ALA A 20 12.29 8.60 -33.77
N LEU A 21 11.10 8.43 -33.20
CA LEU A 21 10.88 7.72 -31.93
C LEU A 21 9.74 6.69 -32.01
N GLU A 22 9.32 6.32 -33.23
CA GLU A 22 8.26 5.33 -33.49
C GLU A 22 8.76 3.88 -33.66
N GLU A 23 9.99 3.57 -33.25
CA GLU A 23 10.48 2.18 -33.27
C GLU A 23 11.06 1.79 -31.90
N GLU A 24 10.17 1.53 -30.95
CA GLU A 24 10.27 0.36 -30.06
C GLU A 24 8.88 0.05 -29.49
N HIS A 25 8.21 -0.89 -30.14
CA HIS A 25 6.97 -1.52 -29.69
C HIS A 25 7.24 -2.37 -28.43
N ASP A 26 6.66 -1.98 -27.30
CA ASP A 26 5.98 -2.93 -26.41
C ASP A 26 4.64 -2.27 -26.02
N GLU A 27 3.63 -2.52 -26.85
CA GLU A 27 2.24 -2.16 -26.59
C GLU A 27 1.76 -2.91 -25.35
N LYS A 28 1.93 -2.32 -24.17
CA LYS A 28 1.01 -2.62 -23.08
C LYS A 28 -0.27 -1.85 -23.33
N GLU A 29 -1.24 -2.54 -23.92
CA GLU A 29 -2.64 -2.15 -23.95
C GLU A 29 -3.02 -1.48 -22.60
N PRO A 30 -3.81 -0.39 -22.61
CA PRO A 30 -4.37 0.14 -21.38
C PRO A 30 -5.24 -0.96 -20.78
N GLN A 31 -4.74 -1.59 -19.71
CA GLN A 31 -5.51 -2.52 -18.92
C GLN A 31 -6.80 -1.80 -18.55
N THR A 32 -7.90 -2.35 -19.02
CA THR A 32 -9.24 -1.89 -18.73
C THR A 32 -9.34 -1.66 -17.23
N GLU A 33 -9.39 -0.39 -16.80
CA GLU A 33 -9.80 -0.06 -15.44
C GLU A 33 -11.24 -0.54 -15.33
N ALA A 34 -11.40 -1.79 -14.89
CA ALA A 34 -12.67 -2.29 -14.43
C ALA A 34 -13.19 -1.25 -13.45
N SER A 35 -14.38 -0.72 -13.72
CA SER A 35 -14.98 0.31 -12.89
C SER A 35 -14.99 -0.17 -11.44
N LEU A 36 -14.25 0.51 -10.57
CA LEU A 36 -14.15 0.13 -9.17
C LEU A 36 -15.53 0.30 -8.53
N ILE A 37 -16.10 -0.81 -8.06
CA ILE A 37 -17.41 -0.82 -7.41
C ILE A 37 -17.21 -0.66 -5.91
N TRP A 38 -17.71 0.46 -5.39
CA TRP A 38 -17.70 0.76 -3.97
C TRP A 38 -18.94 0.21 -3.28
N ARG A 39 -18.75 -0.40 -2.11
CA ARG A 39 -19.81 -0.85 -1.21
C ARG A 39 -19.70 -0.10 0.10
N LYS A 40 -20.76 0.62 0.46
CA LYS A 40 -20.87 1.32 1.73
C LYS A 40 -21.36 0.36 2.84
N ILE A 41 -20.67 0.36 3.97
CA ILE A 41 -20.99 -0.42 5.17
C ILE A 41 -21.24 0.58 6.30
N THR A 42 -22.49 0.66 6.77
CA THR A 42 -22.90 1.62 7.79
C THR A 42 -23.67 0.94 8.92
N ALA A 43 -23.44 1.41 10.14
CA ALA A 43 -24.19 1.06 11.34
C ALA A 43 -24.09 2.23 12.35
N GLU A 44 -24.65 2.09 13.54
CA GLU A 44 -24.47 3.10 14.59
C GLU A 44 -22.97 3.28 14.88
N LYS A 45 -22.44 4.50 14.67
CA LYS A 45 -21.01 4.86 14.83
C LYS A 45 -20.05 4.06 13.94
N LEU A 46 -20.52 3.50 12.84
CA LEU A 46 -19.71 2.84 11.82
C LEU A 46 -20.00 3.46 10.45
N ASP A 47 -18.96 3.98 9.81
CA ASP A 47 -18.99 4.45 8.42
C ASP A 47 -17.73 3.95 7.72
N CYS A 48 -17.88 2.98 6.82
CA CYS A 48 -16.78 2.35 6.10
C CYS A 48 -17.13 2.14 4.63
N ASP A 49 -16.17 2.39 3.76
CA ASP A 49 -16.25 2.08 2.34
C ASP A 49 -15.37 0.87 2.03
N TYR A 50 -15.91 -0.06 1.25
CA TYR A 50 -15.23 -1.29 0.84
C TYR A 50 -15.19 -1.40 -0.68
N LEU A 51 -14.06 -1.82 -1.23
CA LEU A 51 -13.94 -2.16 -2.65
C LEU A 51 -12.92 -3.28 -2.85
N LEU A 52 -13.04 -3.98 -3.99
CA LEU A 52 -12.00 -4.89 -4.46
C LEU A 52 -11.03 -4.12 -5.34
N LEU A 53 -9.92 -3.67 -4.74
CA LEU A 53 -8.94 -2.80 -5.42
C LEU A 53 -8.10 -3.53 -6.48
N TYR A 54 -7.83 -4.80 -6.24
CA TYR A 54 -7.00 -5.64 -7.10
C TYR A 54 -7.82 -6.81 -7.62
N SER A 55 -7.61 -7.16 -8.88
CA SER A 55 -8.09 -8.44 -9.41
C SER A 55 -7.41 -9.60 -8.69
N LYS A 56 -8.00 -10.81 -8.78
CA LYS A 56 -7.42 -12.01 -8.17
C LYS A 56 -5.96 -12.23 -8.60
N SER A 57 -5.66 -12.10 -9.90
CA SER A 57 -4.32 -12.31 -10.44
C SER A 57 -3.29 -11.30 -9.90
N GLU A 58 -3.69 -10.03 -9.79
CA GLU A 58 -2.84 -8.99 -9.20
C GLU A 58 -2.63 -9.22 -7.71
N ALA A 59 -3.68 -9.56 -6.97
CA ALA A 59 -3.61 -9.86 -5.54
C ALA A 59 -2.69 -11.07 -5.28
N ASP A 60 -2.83 -12.15 -6.04
CA ASP A 60 -2.00 -13.35 -5.93
C ASP A 60 -0.51 -13.02 -6.20
N LYS A 61 -0.24 -12.13 -7.17
CA LYS A 61 1.12 -11.67 -7.45
C LYS A 61 1.69 -10.82 -6.32
N LEU A 62 0.91 -9.86 -5.82
CA LEU A 62 1.32 -9.03 -4.68
C LEU A 62 1.59 -9.85 -3.43
N LEU A 63 0.78 -10.89 -3.17
CA LEU A 63 0.99 -11.79 -2.04
C LEU A 63 2.33 -12.53 -2.15
N ARG A 64 2.62 -13.14 -3.32
CA ARG A 64 3.92 -13.80 -3.55
C ARG A 64 5.09 -12.85 -3.37
N GLU A 65 5.02 -11.66 -3.97
CA GLU A 65 6.07 -10.64 -3.81
C GLU A 65 6.23 -10.20 -2.35
N CYS A 66 5.15 -10.11 -1.58
CA CYS A 66 5.22 -9.83 -0.14
C CYS A 66 5.93 -10.94 0.63
N GLU A 67 5.61 -12.20 0.34
CA GLU A 67 6.21 -13.37 1.01
C GLU A 67 7.71 -13.51 0.71
N GLU A 68 8.13 -13.17 -0.51
CA GLU A 68 9.53 -13.23 -0.93
C GLU A 68 10.37 -12.05 -0.42
N THR A 69 9.79 -10.85 -0.34
CA THR A 69 10.56 -9.61 -0.08
C THR A 69 10.47 -9.10 1.34
N LEU A 70 9.38 -9.38 2.07
CA LEU A 70 9.18 -8.81 3.40
C LEU A 70 9.90 -9.63 4.47
N THR A 71 10.76 -8.94 5.21
CA THR A 71 11.43 -9.52 6.38
C THR A 71 10.66 -9.14 7.65
N TYR A 72 10.06 -10.13 8.30
CA TYR A 72 9.28 -9.92 9.52
C TYR A 72 10.16 -9.62 10.75
N ASN A 73 9.54 -9.09 11.80
CA ASN A 73 10.20 -8.91 13.09
C ASN A 73 10.40 -10.25 13.81
N SER A 74 11.46 -10.32 14.61
CA SER A 74 11.82 -11.50 15.41
C SER A 74 12.30 -11.07 16.80
N GLY A 75 12.45 -12.04 17.70
CA GLY A 75 12.89 -11.81 19.08
C GLY A 75 11.99 -10.82 19.82
N ARG A 76 12.58 -9.85 20.51
CA ARG A 76 11.83 -8.87 21.33
C ARG A 76 10.84 -8.02 20.52
N LEU A 77 11.08 -7.80 19.23
CA LEU A 77 10.15 -7.06 18.35
C LEU A 77 8.90 -7.87 17.96
N ALA A 78 8.94 -9.19 18.16
CA ALA A 78 7.82 -10.10 17.97
C ALA A 78 7.16 -10.49 19.31
N GLN A 79 7.40 -9.72 20.37
CA GLN A 79 6.83 -9.93 21.70
C GLN A 79 5.99 -8.74 22.15
N VAL A 80 5.04 -9.01 23.04
CA VAL A 80 4.21 -7.99 23.72
C VAL A 80 4.17 -8.26 25.21
N GLN A 81 3.98 -7.20 25.99
CA GLN A 81 3.78 -7.30 27.42
C GLN A 81 2.29 -7.39 27.74
N VAL A 82 1.87 -8.50 28.34
CA VAL A 82 0.49 -8.74 28.79
C VAL A 82 0.55 -9.08 30.28
N PHE A 83 -0.19 -8.34 31.12
CA PHE A 83 -0.18 -8.47 32.59
C PHE A 83 1.24 -8.50 33.20
N GLY A 84 2.15 -7.68 32.67
CA GLY A 84 3.53 -7.57 33.16
C GLY A 84 4.49 -8.67 32.64
N LYS A 85 3.97 -9.70 31.95
CA LYS A 85 4.76 -10.80 31.38
C LYS A 85 4.96 -10.61 29.88
N TRP A 86 6.09 -11.07 29.35
CA TRP A 86 6.38 -11.05 27.91
C TRP A 86 5.83 -12.30 27.25
N HIS A 87 5.12 -12.12 26.13
CA HIS A 87 4.53 -13.17 25.33
C HIS A 87 4.89 -12.98 23.85
N ASP A 88 5.17 -14.09 23.16
CA ASP A 88 5.33 -14.06 21.71
C ASP A 88 3.99 -13.77 21.03
N ILE A 89 4.05 -12.96 19.98
CA ILE A 89 2.88 -12.58 19.20
C ILE A 89 2.55 -13.75 18.25
N PRO A 90 1.30 -14.28 18.24
CA PRO A 90 0.92 -15.45 17.45
C PRO A 90 0.71 -15.11 15.95
N ARG A 91 1.52 -14.21 15.42
CA ARG A 91 1.49 -13.73 14.02
C ARG A 91 2.79 -13.01 13.71
N LYS A 92 3.21 -13.08 12.45
CA LYS A 92 4.40 -12.35 11.99
C LYS A 92 3.99 -10.95 11.60
N GLN A 93 4.71 -9.95 12.10
CA GLN A 93 4.41 -8.54 11.82
C GLN A 93 5.66 -7.73 11.50
N VAL A 94 5.50 -6.71 10.67
CA VAL A 94 6.55 -5.73 10.38
C VAL A 94 5.92 -4.38 10.04
N ALA A 95 6.54 -3.31 10.52
CA ALA A 95 6.12 -1.94 10.26
C ALA A 95 7.01 -1.33 9.19
N HIS A 96 6.40 -0.60 8.24
CA HIS A 96 7.09 0.23 7.26
C HIS A 96 6.50 1.64 7.26
N GLY A 97 7.31 2.64 6.93
CA GLY A 97 6.85 4.03 6.97
C GLY A 97 7.93 5.02 6.59
N ASN A 98 7.57 6.29 6.75
CA ASN A 98 8.52 7.39 6.63
C ASN A 98 9.60 7.30 7.72
N GLU A 99 10.74 7.92 7.46
CA GLU A 99 11.87 7.93 8.37
C GLU A 99 11.50 8.47 9.76
N GLY A 100 12.02 7.83 10.81
CA GLY A 100 11.81 8.23 12.20
C GLY A 100 10.46 7.80 12.82
N LEU A 101 9.59 7.11 12.08
CA LEU A 101 8.33 6.63 12.63
C LEU A 101 8.52 5.38 13.50
N HIS A 102 7.80 5.33 14.61
CA HIS A 102 7.79 4.22 15.55
C HIS A 102 6.34 3.92 15.93
N TYR A 103 6.03 2.64 16.11
CA TYR A 103 4.74 2.17 16.56
C TYR A 103 4.90 1.53 17.95
N THR A 104 4.19 2.06 18.94
CA THR A 104 4.22 1.50 20.30
C THR A 104 2.93 0.76 20.59
N PHE A 105 3.06 -0.50 21.00
CA PHE A 105 1.95 -1.36 21.35
C PHE A 105 2.32 -2.29 22.51
N SER A 106 1.48 -2.31 23.55
CA SER A 106 1.60 -3.22 24.70
C SER A 106 3.01 -3.31 25.28
N GLY A 107 3.60 -2.16 25.58
CA GLY A 107 4.95 -2.05 26.18
C GLY A 107 6.12 -2.28 25.22
N ASN A 108 5.85 -2.58 23.94
CA ASN A 108 6.87 -2.74 22.92
C ASN A 108 6.83 -1.59 21.91
N THR A 109 7.98 -1.06 21.54
CA THR A 109 8.12 -0.01 20.52
C THR A 109 8.85 -0.58 19.32
N VAL A 110 8.16 -0.65 18.19
CA VAL A 110 8.64 -1.22 16.94
C VAL A 110 9.00 -0.08 15.98
N PRO A 111 10.24 0.02 15.49
CA PRO A 111 10.61 1.01 14.49
C PRO A 111 9.98 0.67 13.15
N ALA A 112 9.52 1.70 12.43
CA ALA A 112 9.11 1.56 11.05
C ALA A 112 10.34 1.43 10.16
N ARG A 113 10.38 0.38 9.32
CA ARG A 113 11.41 0.23 8.30
C ARG A 113 11.13 1.15 7.11
N PRO A 114 12.16 1.52 6.32
CA PRO A 114 11.95 2.28 5.10
C PRO A 114 10.98 1.57 4.15
N TRP A 115 10.20 2.34 3.41
CA TRP A 115 9.30 1.80 2.38
C TRP A 115 10.06 0.94 1.36
N THR A 116 9.51 -0.23 1.01
CA THR A 116 10.00 -1.03 -0.13
C THR A 116 9.32 -0.58 -1.42
N PRO A 117 9.91 -0.83 -2.60
CA PRO A 117 9.27 -0.51 -3.89
C PRO A 117 7.87 -1.13 -4.04
N LEU A 118 7.70 -2.37 -3.54
CA LEU A 118 6.40 -3.06 -3.51
C LEU A 118 5.36 -2.29 -2.69
N LEU A 119 5.71 -1.89 -1.47
CA LEU A 119 4.80 -1.18 -0.58
C LEU A 119 4.49 0.24 -1.07
N LEU A 120 5.45 0.91 -1.72
CA LEU A 120 5.21 2.20 -2.38
C LEU A 120 4.17 2.06 -3.50
N LYS A 121 4.31 1.03 -4.36
CA LYS A 121 3.34 0.76 -5.43
C LYS A 121 1.93 0.55 -4.89
N ILE A 122 1.79 -0.23 -3.81
CA ILE A 122 0.50 -0.45 -3.15
C ILE A 122 -0.06 0.86 -2.58
N LYS A 123 0.78 1.59 -1.82
CA LYS A 123 0.41 2.90 -1.24
C LYS A 123 -0.04 3.89 -2.30
N GLU A 124 0.68 4.01 -3.41
CA GLU A 124 0.35 4.94 -4.50
C GLU A 124 -0.98 4.59 -5.14
N ARG A 125 -1.24 3.31 -5.42
CA ARG A 125 -2.53 2.87 -5.97
C ARG A 125 -3.69 3.17 -5.03
N ILE A 126 -3.53 2.90 -3.73
CA ILE A 126 -4.56 3.25 -2.73
C ILE A 126 -4.75 4.77 -2.66
N THR A 127 -3.66 5.54 -2.69
CA THR A 127 -3.71 7.02 -2.65
C THR A 127 -4.45 7.59 -3.86
N GLN A 128 -4.22 7.04 -5.06
CA GLN A 128 -4.92 7.46 -6.28
C GLN A 128 -6.42 7.18 -6.22
N VAL A 129 -6.82 6.02 -5.69
CA VAL A 129 -8.23 5.60 -5.64
C VAL A 129 -9.01 6.30 -4.53
N THR A 130 -8.37 6.51 -3.37
CA THR A 130 -9.03 7.07 -2.18
C THR A 130 -8.85 8.59 -2.03
N GLY A 131 -7.82 9.17 -2.66
CA GLY A 131 -7.43 10.56 -2.45
C GLY A 131 -6.71 10.82 -1.11
N HIS A 132 -6.46 9.78 -0.30
CA HIS A 132 -5.81 9.90 1.00
C HIS A 132 -4.35 9.44 0.96
N SER A 133 -3.49 10.14 1.69
CA SER A 133 -2.08 9.80 1.81
C SER A 133 -1.78 9.06 3.11
N PHE A 134 -0.83 8.13 3.06
CA PHE A 134 -0.42 7.30 4.19
C PHE A 134 1.09 7.45 4.43
N ASN A 135 1.48 7.55 5.70
CA ASN A 135 2.88 7.68 6.12
C ASN A 135 3.42 6.40 6.80
N PHE A 136 2.55 5.44 7.09
CA PHE A 136 2.86 4.22 7.85
C PHE A 136 1.99 3.05 7.37
N VAL A 137 2.54 1.84 7.43
CA VAL A 137 1.82 0.58 7.23
C VAL A 137 2.32 -0.47 8.22
N LEU A 138 1.40 -1.22 8.81
CA LEU A 138 1.70 -2.42 9.58
C LEU A 138 1.28 -3.63 8.76
N ILE A 139 2.25 -4.44 8.35
CA ILE A 139 1.98 -5.72 7.69
C ILE A 139 1.81 -6.78 8.76
N ASN A 140 0.74 -7.57 8.62
CA ASN A 140 0.45 -8.69 9.47
C ASN A 140 0.27 -9.95 8.60
N SER A 141 1.10 -10.96 8.84
CA SER A 141 0.98 -12.28 8.24
C SER A 141 0.39 -13.23 9.27
N CYS A 142 -0.89 -13.53 9.09
CA CYS A 142 -1.60 -14.53 9.87
C CYS A 142 -1.14 -15.90 9.39
N CYS A 143 -0.44 -16.64 10.25
CA CYS A 143 -0.16 -18.04 9.99
C CYS A 143 -1.49 -18.81 10.02
N HIS A 144 -1.74 -19.63 9.00
CA HIS A 144 -2.87 -20.53 8.97
C HIS A 144 -2.52 -21.75 9.82
N GLU A 145 -2.61 -21.61 11.15
CA GLU A 145 -2.78 -22.69 12.13
C GLU A 145 -2.83 -22.05 13.53
N LEU A 146 -4.03 -22.06 14.10
CA LEU A 146 -4.28 -21.70 15.49
C LEU A 146 -3.82 -22.88 16.35
N ASP A 147 -2.62 -22.80 16.91
CA ASP A 147 -2.31 -23.52 18.15
C ASP A 147 -2.10 -22.48 19.26
N TRP A 148 -3.01 -22.53 20.23
CA TRP A 148 -3.03 -21.77 21.48
C TRP A 148 -2.35 -22.57 22.60
#